data_AF-A0A1Y5TW74-F1
#
_entry.id   AF-A0A1Y5TW74-F1
#
_cell.length_a   1.000
_cell.length_b   1.000
_cell.length_c   1.000
_cell.angle_alpha   90.00
_cell.angle_beta   90.00
_cell.angle_gamma   90.00
#
_symmetry.space_group_name_H-M   'P 1'
#
loop_
_entity.id
_entity.type
_entity.pdbx_description
1 polymer ?
#
loop_
_entity_poly.entity_id
_entity_poly.type
_entity_poly.pdbx_seq_one_letter_code
_entity_poly.pdbx_strand_id
1 'polypeptide(L)'
;MPATDTAAEKPDAPATDTAAATPAPAKIDLEQLEDRLRNTDAIGFFTKLSLKNEVDDLLTEFGAYHKNKGPELASLKDRFDLLLLKVLTLLQDNDKKLSEDIVASRDQIFGLLSDPKQFAKL
;
A
#
# COMPACT_ATOMS: atom_id res chain seq x y z
N MET A 1 -64.72 -17.67 5.13
CA MET A 1 -64.06 -17.65 3.81
C MET A 1 -63.98 -16.18 3.37
N PRO A 2 -62.92 -15.64 2.74
CA PRO A 2 -61.45 -15.60 2.98
C PRO A 2 -61.00 -14.18 3.50
N ALA A 3 -59.96 -14.00 4.32
CA ALA A 3 -58.49 -13.92 4.09
C ALA A 3 -57.94 -12.59 3.48
N THR A 4 -57.07 -11.94 4.28
CA THR A 4 -55.78 -11.21 4.00
C THR A 4 -55.79 -9.94 3.14
N ASP A 5 -55.41 -8.76 3.67
CA ASP A 5 -54.06 -8.25 4.02
C ASP A 5 -53.36 -7.57 2.82
N THR A 6 -52.97 -6.30 2.98
CA THR A 6 -51.67 -5.76 2.51
C THR A 6 -51.52 -4.31 3.00
N ALA A 7 -50.42 -4.10 3.73
CA ALA A 7 -49.86 -2.82 4.17
C ALA A 7 -49.04 -2.13 3.06
N ALA A 8 -48.88 -0.81 3.17
CA ALA A 8 -47.75 0.00 2.66
C ALA A 8 -47.91 1.39 3.29
N GLU A 9 -47.24 1.74 4.38
CA GLU A 9 -45.79 1.96 4.59
C GLU A 9 -45.20 3.09 3.73
N LYS A 10 -44.40 3.90 4.42
CA LYS A 10 -44.12 5.33 4.26
C LYS A 10 -42.79 5.53 3.53
N PRO A 11 -42.73 6.39 2.50
CA PRO A 11 -41.48 6.95 1.99
C PRO A 11 -41.31 8.40 2.52
N ASP A 12 -40.17 8.97 2.85
CA ASP A 12 -38.76 8.59 2.75
C ASP A 12 -38.03 9.60 3.65
N ALA A 13 -37.06 9.14 4.45
CA ALA A 13 -36.07 10.01 5.09
C ALA A 13 -34.79 9.95 4.24
N PRO A 14 -34.15 11.08 3.88
CA PRO A 14 -33.00 11.05 3.00
C PRO A 14 -31.79 10.37 3.66
N ALA A 15 -31.39 9.28 3.01
CA ALA A 15 -30.08 8.67 2.90
C ALA A 15 -28.99 9.20 3.85
N THR A 16 -28.62 8.34 4.80
CA THR A 16 -27.28 8.28 5.35
C THR A 16 -26.32 7.96 4.20
N ASP A 17 -25.46 8.90 3.84
CA ASP A 17 -24.30 8.64 2.98
C ASP A 17 -23.36 7.70 3.74
N THR A 18 -23.60 6.41 3.59
CA THR A 18 -22.60 5.36 3.74
C THR A 18 -21.58 5.60 2.63
N ALA A 19 -20.60 6.46 2.91
CA ALA A 19 -19.32 6.38 2.22
C ALA A 19 -18.77 4.97 2.48
N ALA A 20 -18.89 4.14 1.44
CA ALA A 20 -18.54 2.75 1.44
C ALA A 20 -17.19 2.52 2.10
N ALA A 21 -17.19 1.71 3.17
CA ALA A 21 -16.00 0.98 3.56
C ALA A 21 -15.73 -0.03 2.43
N THR A 22 -14.98 0.40 1.42
CA THR A 22 -14.35 -0.51 0.46
C THR A 22 -13.57 -1.53 1.29
N PRO A 23 -13.78 -2.84 1.12
CA PRO A 23 -12.92 -3.82 1.75
C PRO A 23 -11.52 -3.58 1.20
N ALA A 24 -10.66 -2.99 2.04
CA ALA A 24 -9.29 -2.70 1.65
C ALA A 24 -8.68 -4.01 1.17
N PRO A 25 -8.20 -4.10 -0.08
CA PRO A 25 -7.46 -5.26 -0.53
C PRO A 25 -6.30 -5.44 0.45
N ALA A 26 -6.04 -6.70 0.83
CA ALA A 26 -5.08 -7.10 1.85
C ALA A 26 -3.89 -6.12 1.87
N LYS A 27 -3.87 -5.27 2.91
CA LYS A 27 -2.95 -4.15 3.00
C LYS A 27 -1.56 -4.72 3.22
N ILE A 28 -0.76 -4.75 2.17
CA ILE A 28 0.67 -4.91 2.35
C ILE A 28 1.24 -3.54 2.66
N ASP A 29 1.49 -3.32 3.95
CA ASP A 29 2.27 -2.20 4.46
C ASP A 29 3.76 -2.41 4.14
N LEU A 30 4.56 -1.33 4.21
CA LEU A 30 5.99 -1.40 3.90
C LEU A 30 6.74 -2.38 4.81
N GLU A 31 6.35 -2.48 6.08
CA GLU A 31 6.91 -3.45 7.02
C GLU A 31 6.57 -4.90 6.63
N GLN A 32 5.32 -5.17 6.23
CA GLN A 32 4.92 -6.48 5.70
C GLN A 32 5.68 -6.81 4.42
N LEU A 33 5.93 -5.80 3.58
CA LEU A 33 6.73 -5.94 2.39
C LEU A 33 8.18 -6.26 2.74
N GLU A 34 8.79 -5.51 3.64
CA GLU A 34 10.16 -5.76 4.12
C GLU A 34 10.27 -7.15 4.75
N ASP A 35 9.33 -7.54 5.61
CA ASP A 35 9.33 -8.84 6.28
C ASP A 35 9.17 -9.97 5.25
N ARG A 36 8.22 -9.87 4.32
CA ARG A 36 8.06 -10.87 3.24
C ARG A 36 9.30 -10.93 2.34
N LEU A 37 9.93 -9.81 2.00
CA LEU A 37 11.16 -9.81 1.23
C LEU A 37 12.35 -10.38 2.01
N ARG A 38 12.42 -10.12 3.32
CA ARG A 38 13.46 -10.65 4.20
C ARG A 38 13.33 -12.14 4.41
N ASN A 39 12.09 -12.63 4.53
CA ASN A 39 11.74 -14.05 4.72
C ASN A 39 11.70 -14.83 3.40
N THR A 40 11.70 -14.12 2.27
CA THR A 40 11.72 -14.72 0.93
C THR A 40 13.09 -15.29 0.60
N ASP A 41 13.18 -16.60 0.33
CA ASP A 41 14.42 -17.25 -0.13
C ASP A 41 14.75 -16.95 -1.61
N ALA A 42 13.82 -16.34 -2.34
CA ALA A 42 14.00 -15.91 -3.74
C ALA A 42 15.15 -14.92 -3.95
N ILE A 43 15.56 -14.21 -2.89
CA ILE A 43 16.53 -13.13 -2.96
C ILE A 43 17.75 -13.50 -2.11
N GLY A 44 18.93 -13.51 -2.74
CA GLY A 44 20.20 -13.73 -2.03
C GLY A 44 20.44 -12.69 -0.93
N PHE A 45 21.12 -13.08 0.15
CA PHE A 45 21.36 -12.24 1.34
C PHE A 45 21.95 -10.85 1.01
N PHE A 46 22.85 -10.76 0.03
CA PHE A 46 23.42 -9.49 -0.43
C PHE A 46 22.37 -8.55 -1.06
N THR A 47 21.45 -9.10 -1.84
CA THR A 47 20.38 -8.31 -2.46
C THR A 47 19.33 -7.89 -1.43
N LYS A 48 19.03 -8.73 -0.42
CA LYS A 48 18.19 -8.33 0.73
C LYS A 48 18.78 -7.14 1.48
N LEU A 49 20.09 -7.15 1.71
CA LEU A 49 20.78 -6.06 2.40
C LEU A 49 20.76 -4.77 1.57
N SER A 50 20.98 -4.85 0.26
CA SER A 50 20.92 -3.69 -0.63
C SER A 50 19.51 -3.09 -0.67
N LEU A 51 18.48 -3.93 -0.83
CA LEU A 51 17.09 -3.48 -0.84
C LEU A 51 16.69 -2.84 0.48
N LYS A 52 17.11 -3.40 1.61
CA LYS A 52 16.85 -2.81 2.92
C LYS A 52 17.47 -1.43 3.05
N ASN A 53 18.71 -1.24 2.62
CA ASN A 53 19.34 0.09 2.62
C ASN A 53 18.60 1.07 1.71
N GLU A 54 18.21 0.65 0.50
CA GLU A 54 17.49 1.54 -0.42
C GLU A 54 16.08 1.89 0.06
N VAL A 55 15.38 0.97 0.73
CA VAL A 55 14.08 1.25 1.38
C VAL A 55 14.26 2.20 2.57
N ASP A 56 15.29 2.00 3.39
CA ASP A 56 15.60 2.85 4.55
C ASP A 56 16.00 4.28 4.14
N ASP A 57 16.82 4.41 3.08
CA ASP A 57 17.15 5.70 2.46
C ASP A 57 15.89 6.39 1.93
N LEU A 58 15.01 5.65 1.22
CA LEU A 58 13.75 6.20 0.71
C LEU A 58 12.85 6.69 1.85
N LEU A 59 12.69 5.90 2.91
CA LEU A 59 11.94 6.28 4.11
C LEU A 59 12.53 7.53 4.77
N THR A 60 13.86 7.60 4.87
CA THR A 60 14.57 8.76 5.40
C THR A 60 14.29 10.02 4.57
N GLU A 61 14.29 9.91 3.24
CA GLU A 61 13.94 11.02 2.34
C GLU A 61 12.47 11.43 2.47
N PHE A 62 11.53 10.48 2.61
CA PHE A 62 10.11 10.78 2.87
C PHE A 62 9.94 11.53 4.19
N GLY A 63 10.62 11.07 5.25
CA GLY A 63 10.65 11.77 6.53
C GLY A 63 11.23 13.18 6.43
N ALA A 64 12.25 13.40 5.60
CA ALA A 64 12.82 14.71 5.33
C ALA A 64 11.85 15.60 4.54
N TYR A 65 11.14 15.04 3.54
CA TYR A 65 10.11 15.73 2.78
C TYR A 65 8.97 16.22 3.68
N HIS A 66 8.47 15.37 4.59
CA HIS A 66 7.45 15.76 5.58
C HIS A 66 7.91 16.89 6.51
N LYS A 67 9.22 17.00 6.74
CA LYS A 67 9.84 18.10 7.50
C LYS A 67 10.12 19.35 6.65
N ASN A 68 9.69 19.39 5.39
CA ASN A 68 10.01 20.45 4.41
C ASN A 68 11.52 20.67 4.24
N LYS A 69 12.33 19.62 4.44
CA LYS A 69 13.80 19.65 4.32
C LYS A 69 14.34 18.65 3.30
N GLY A 70 13.45 17.94 2.60
CA GLY A 70 13.78 16.86 1.68
C GLY A 70 13.47 17.17 0.22
N PRO A 71 13.72 16.20 -0.67
CA PRO A 71 13.35 16.27 -2.07
C PRO A 71 11.83 16.35 -2.27
N GLU A 72 11.36 16.86 -3.41
CA GLU A 72 9.93 16.88 -3.74
C GLU A 72 9.34 15.47 -3.83
N LEU A 73 8.05 15.36 -3.51
CA LEU A 73 7.28 14.12 -3.59
C LEU A 73 7.35 13.45 -4.97
N ALA A 74 7.51 14.23 -6.05
CA ALA A 74 7.73 13.70 -7.39
C ALA A 74 9.03 12.88 -7.48
N SER A 75 10.15 13.43 -6.99
CA SER A 75 11.45 12.72 -6.96
C SER A 75 11.42 11.48 -6.07
N LEU A 76 10.70 11.55 -4.94
CA LEU A 76 10.46 10.41 -4.06
C LEU A 76 9.64 9.31 -4.74
N LYS A 77 8.64 9.70 -5.53
CA LYS A 77 7.85 8.77 -6.35
C LYS A 77 8.72 8.08 -7.39
N ASP A 78 9.58 8.82 -8.09
CA ASP A 78 10.51 8.25 -9.06
C ASP A 78 11.45 7.23 -8.41
N ARG A 79 12.05 7.56 -7.25
CA ARG A 79 12.90 6.60 -6.52
C ARG A 79 12.13 5.37 -6.05
N PHE A 80 10.93 5.56 -5.53
CA PHE A 80 10.03 4.47 -5.14
C PHE A 80 9.71 3.54 -6.33
N ASP A 81 9.42 4.11 -7.51
CA ASP A 81 9.14 3.34 -8.72
C ASP A 81 10.34 2.54 -9.20
N LEU A 82 11.53 3.17 -9.21
CA LEU A 82 12.78 2.50 -9.56
C LEU A 82 13.08 1.33 -8.62
N LEU A 83 12.88 1.53 -7.32
CA LEU A 83 13.04 0.47 -6.33
C LEU A 83 12.05 -0.67 -6.58
N LEU A 84 10.77 -0.34 -6.79
CA LEU A 84 9.74 -1.32 -7.11
C LEU A 84 10.06 -2.10 -8.38
N LEU A 85 10.49 -1.42 -9.45
CA LEU A 85 10.87 -2.08 -10.69
C LEU A 85 12.01 -3.07 -10.44
N LYS A 86 13.02 -2.67 -9.66
CA LYS A 86 14.13 -3.55 -9.30
C LYS A 86 13.63 -4.76 -8.51
N VAL A 87 12.80 -4.55 -7.50
CA VAL A 87 12.16 -5.63 -6.73
C VAL A 87 11.39 -6.56 -7.66
N LEU A 88 10.55 -6.03 -8.55
CA LEU A 88 9.75 -6.82 -9.49
C LEU A 88 10.63 -7.67 -10.41
N THR A 89 11.72 -7.14 -10.94
CA THR A 89 12.66 -7.91 -11.78
C THR A 89 13.37 -9.03 -11.01
N LEU A 90 13.62 -8.84 -9.71
CA LEU A 90 14.21 -9.86 -8.84
C LEU A 90 13.21 -10.96 -8.49
N LEU A 91 11.96 -10.57 -8.24
CA LEU A 91 10.87 -11.48 -7.88
C LEU A 91 10.26 -12.22 -9.08
N GLN A 92 10.36 -11.70 -10.30
CA GLN A 92 9.71 -12.29 -11.48
C GLN A 92 10.06 -13.76 -11.70
N ASP A 93 11.31 -14.17 -11.44
CA ASP A 93 11.77 -15.55 -11.65
C ASP A 93 11.46 -16.48 -10.46
N ASN A 94 11.26 -15.94 -9.26
CA ASN A 94 11.30 -16.72 -8.02
C ASN A 94 10.05 -16.57 -7.14
N ASP A 95 9.34 -15.43 -7.22
CA ASP A 95 8.16 -15.13 -6.40
C ASP A 95 7.14 -14.24 -7.14
N LYS A 96 6.47 -14.86 -8.13
CA LYS A 96 5.46 -14.20 -8.97
C LYS A 96 4.26 -13.67 -8.17
N LYS A 97 3.88 -14.39 -7.10
CA LYS A 97 2.74 -14.00 -6.26
C LYS A 97 3.04 -12.75 -5.45
N LEU A 98 4.25 -12.65 -4.88
CA LEU A 98 4.68 -11.47 -4.14
C LEU A 98 4.82 -10.24 -5.06
N SER A 99 5.31 -10.44 -6.30
CA SER A 99 5.40 -9.34 -7.27
C SER A 99 4.02 -8.82 -7.71
N GLU A 100 3.04 -9.68 -7.95
CA GLU A 100 1.66 -9.25 -8.25
C GLU A 100 1.04 -8.45 -7.08
N ASP A 101 1.29 -8.89 -5.84
CA ASP A 101 0.81 -8.20 -4.63
C ASP A 101 1.47 -6.82 -4.46
N ILE A 102 2.78 -6.72 -4.73
CA ILE A 102 3.54 -5.47 -4.74
C ILE A 102 2.95 -4.48 -5.75
N VAL A 103 2.68 -4.91 -6.99
CA VAL A 103 2.10 -4.03 -8.02
C VAL A 103 0.71 -3.55 -7.59
N ALA A 104 -0.11 -4.44 -7.03
CA ALA A 104 -1.45 -4.11 -6.55
C ALA A 104 -1.41 -3.12 -5.36
N SER A 105 -0.42 -3.25 -4.48
CA SER A 105 -0.26 -2.43 -3.27
C SER A 105 0.57 -1.16 -3.49
N ARG A 106 1.25 -1.00 -4.64
CA ARG A 106 2.15 0.15 -4.95
C ARG A 106 1.53 1.50 -4.64
N ASP A 107 0.35 1.77 -5.19
CA ASP A 107 -0.29 3.09 -5.07
C ASP A 107 -0.73 3.37 -3.63
N GLN A 108 -1.20 2.32 -2.94
CA GLN A 108 -1.59 2.39 -1.54
C GLN A 108 -0.38 2.64 -0.63
N ILE A 109 0.72 1.90 -0.85
CA ILE A 109 2.01 2.09 -0.17
C ILE A 109 2.48 3.54 -0.37
N PHE A 110 2.51 4.01 -1.62
CA PHE A 110 2.91 5.37 -1.92
C PHE A 110 2.01 6.42 -1.24
N GLY A 111 0.70 6.18 -1.20
CA GLY A 111 -0.26 7.01 -0.48
C GLY A 111 0.02 7.08 1.03
N LEU A 112 0.43 5.96 1.65
CA LEU A 112 0.86 5.94 3.05
C LEU A 112 2.17 6.71 3.25
N LEU A 113 3.18 6.52 2.39
CA LEU A 113 4.44 7.24 2.53
C LEU A 113 4.30 8.74 2.27
N SER A 114 3.44 9.12 1.33
CA SER A 114 3.20 10.51 0.93
C SER A 114 2.35 11.28 1.94
N ASP A 115 1.62 10.60 2.82
CA ASP A 115 0.82 11.25 3.85
C ASP A 115 1.60 11.31 5.17
N PRO A 116 1.86 12.50 5.74
CA PRO A 116 2.66 12.64 6.96
C PRO A 116 2.04 11.95 8.17
N LYS A 117 0.71 11.84 8.24
CA LYS A 117 0.01 11.22 9.38
C LYS A 117 0.05 9.70 9.29
N GLN A 118 -0.01 9.16 8.07
CA GLN A 118 0.18 7.73 7.83
C GLN A 118 1.65 7.34 8.01
N PHE A 119 2.57 8.14 7.47
CA PHE A 119 4.00 7.93 7.62
C PHE A 119 4.43 7.91 9.09
N ALA A 120 3.87 8.79 9.93
CA ALA A 120 4.15 8.81 11.36
C ALA A 120 3.58 7.61 12.16
N LYS A 121 2.82 6.72 11.51
CA LYS A 121 2.26 5.49 12.11
C LYS A 121 2.99 4.22 11.69
N LEU A 122 3.89 4.30 10.70
CA LEU A 122 4.87 3.28 10.36
C LEU A 122 6.01 3.32 11.38
#